data_AF-A0A258CZS3-F1
#
_entry.id   AF-A0A258CZS3-F1
#
_cell.length_a   1.000
_cell.length_b   1.000
_cell.length_c   1.000
_cell.angle_alpha   90.00
_cell.angle_beta   90.00
_cell.angle_gamma   90.00
#
_symmetry.space_group_name_H-M   'P 1'
#
loop_
_entity.id
_entity.type
_entity.pdbx_description
1 polymer ?
#
loop_
_entity_poly.entity_id
_entity_poly.type
_entity_poly.pdbx_seq_one_letter_code
_entity_poly.pdbx_strand_id
1 'polypeptide(L)'
;DTRRFADADSFILDRKPGPNLSFGRGPHSCIGMHLARTQLRLAFEEWHRQIPEYSIEEGAELFERGSEITIQSLPLVWQPA
;
A
#
# COMPACT_ATOMS: atom_id res chain seq x y z
N ASP A 1 7.90 1.10 14.33
CA ASP A 1 8.64 0.84 15.58
C ASP A 1 10.06 0.39 15.23
N THR A 2 11.03 1.27 15.45
CA THR A 2 12.45 1.03 15.15
C THR A 2 13.05 -0.12 15.98
N ARG A 3 12.41 -0.50 17.10
CA ARG A 3 12.82 -1.68 17.90
C ARG A 3 12.44 -3.01 17.26
N ARG A 4 11.53 -3.00 16.28
CA ARG A 4 11.05 -4.21 15.56
C ARG A 4 11.52 -4.25 14.11
N PHE A 5 11.70 -3.08 13.51
CA PHE A 5 12.00 -2.91 12.10
C PHE A 5 13.16 -1.92 11.98
N ALA A 6 14.31 -2.35 11.46
CA ALA A 6 15.36 -1.42 11.04
C ALA A 6 14.80 -0.51 9.93
N ASP A 7 15.21 0.77 9.91
CA ASP A 7 14.73 1.78 8.95
C ASP A 7 13.19 1.75 8.84
N ALA A 8 12.51 1.84 9.98
CA ALA A 8 11.06 1.60 10.08
C ALA A 8 10.19 2.60 9.30
N ASP A 9 10.75 3.74 8.94
CA ASP A 9 10.19 4.81 8.12
C ASP A 9 10.45 4.60 6.62
N SER A 10 11.34 3.69 6.25
CA SER A 10 11.69 3.40 4.87
C SER A 10 10.82 2.30 4.26
N PHE A 11 10.34 2.55 3.04
CA PHE A 11 9.65 1.54 2.22
C PHE A 11 10.67 0.63 1.54
N ILE A 12 10.73 -0.62 2.00
CA ILE A 12 11.69 -1.64 1.53
C ILE A 12 10.87 -2.83 1.02
N LEU A 13 10.84 -3.01 -0.31
CA LEU A 13 9.97 -4.00 -0.99
C LEU A 13 10.30 -5.45 -0.60
N ASP A 14 11.58 -5.77 -0.46
CA ASP A 14 12.09 -7.11 -0.15
C ASP A 14 12.36 -7.33 1.36
N ARG A 15 11.85 -6.43 2.22
CA ARG A 15 11.94 -6.58 3.67
C ARG A 15 11.36 -7.94 4.07
N LYS A 16 12.16 -8.73 4.79
CA LYS A 16 11.68 -10.01 5.32
C LYS A 16 10.36 -9.82 6.09
N PRO A 17 9.31 -10.62 5.81
CA PRO A 17 8.03 -10.48 6.49
C PRO A 17 8.20 -10.51 8.00
N GLY A 18 7.74 -9.45 8.67
CA GLY A 18 7.76 -9.31 10.12
C GLY A 18 6.36 -9.22 10.71
N PRO A 19 6.23 -9.34 12.04
CA PRO A 19 4.94 -9.33 12.74
C PRO A 19 4.37 -7.90 12.82
N ASN A 20 4.00 -7.32 11.68
CA ASN A 20 3.24 -6.08 11.65
C ASN A 20 1.81 -6.31 12.17
N LEU A 21 1.15 -5.21 12.57
CA LEU A 21 -0.18 -5.23 13.17
C LEU A 21 -1.25 -4.65 12.24
N SER A 22 -0.97 -4.53 10.94
CA SER A 22 -1.91 -3.94 9.96
C SER A 22 -3.25 -4.68 9.88
N PHE A 23 -3.26 -5.98 10.24
CA PHE A 23 -4.47 -6.81 10.33
C PHE A 23 -4.84 -7.19 11.77
N GLY A 24 -4.29 -6.48 12.77
CA GLY A 24 -4.47 -6.83 14.18
C GLY A 24 -3.84 -8.17 14.59
N ARG A 25 -4.07 -8.57 15.84
CA ARG A 25 -3.60 -9.85 16.40
C ARG A 25 -4.54 -10.33 17.50
N GLY A 26 -4.68 -11.64 17.67
CA GLY A 26 -5.53 -12.25 18.71
C GLY A 26 -6.97 -12.49 18.23
N PRO A 27 -7.94 -12.58 19.16
CA PRO A 27 -9.34 -12.95 18.84
C PRO A 27 -10.03 -12.04 17.80
N HIS A 28 -9.55 -10.80 17.66
CA HIS A 28 -10.07 -9.82 16.72
C HIS A 28 -9.10 -9.56 15.56
N SER A 29 -8.26 -10.54 15.19
CA SER A 29 -7.50 -10.45 13.94
C SER A 29 -8.45 -10.29 12.77
N CYS A 30 -8.07 -9.45 11.79
CA CYS A 30 -8.90 -9.14 10.64
C CYS A 30 -9.27 -10.41 9.87
N ILE A 31 -10.55 -10.75 9.86
CA ILE A 31 -11.11 -11.88 9.11
C ILE A 31 -10.89 -11.71 7.59
N GLY A 32 -10.78 -10.46 7.12
CA GLY A 32 -10.55 -10.12 5.72
C GLY A 32 -9.10 -10.18 5.25
N MET A 33 -8.11 -10.56 6.08
CA MET A 33 -6.69 -10.42 5.71
C MET A 33 -6.30 -11.17 4.43
N HIS A 34 -6.91 -12.34 4.19
CA HIS A 34 -6.62 -13.15 3.02
C HIS A 34 -7.22 -12.53 1.76
N LEU A 35 -8.43 -11.99 1.87
CA LEU A 35 -9.08 -11.27 0.77
C LEU A 35 -8.30 -10.00 0.43
N ALA A 36 -7.97 -9.17 1.42
CA ALA A 36 -7.22 -7.93 1.22
C ALA A 36 -5.86 -8.17 0.54
N ARG A 37 -5.11 -9.20 0.97
CA ARG A 37 -3.83 -9.57 0.32
C ARG A 37 -4.02 -10.01 -1.12
N THR A 38 -5.07 -10.79 -1.39
CA THR A 38 -5.38 -11.27 -2.74
C THR A 38 -5.75 -10.10 -3.65
N GLN A 39 -6.59 -9.19 -3.17
CA GLN A 39 -7.00 -7.99 -3.90
C GLN A 39 -5.80 -7.09 -4.21
N LEU A 40 -4.93 -6.81 -3.23
CA LEU A 40 -3.75 -5.99 -3.45
C LEU A 40 -2.79 -6.62 -4.48
N ARG A 41 -2.55 -7.94 -4.37
CA ARG A 41 -1.70 -8.65 -5.33
C ARG A 41 -2.25 -8.51 -6.76
N LEU A 42 -3.53 -8.83 -6.96
CA LEU A 42 -4.17 -8.73 -8.27
C LEU A 42 -4.20 -7.31 -8.81
N ALA A 43 -4.50 -6.33 -7.94
CA ALA A 43 -4.54 -4.92 -8.33
C ALA A 43 -3.18 -4.48 -8.89
N PHE A 44 -2.07 -4.78 -8.21
CA PHE A 44 -0.74 -4.42 -8.71
C PHE A 44 -0.33 -5.23 -9.94
N GLU A 45 -0.56 -6.55 -9.97
CA GLU A 45 -0.22 -7.39 -11.13
C GLU A 45 -0.92 -6.90 -12.41
N GLU A 46 -2.23 -6.68 -12.34
CA GLU A 46 -3.00 -6.27 -13.52
C GLU A 46 -2.74 -4.80 -13.89
N TRP A 47 -2.55 -3.93 -12.90
CA TRP A 47 -2.19 -2.54 -13.15
C TRP A 47 -0.84 -2.45 -13.87
N HIS A 48 0.20 -3.10 -13.36
CA HIS A 48 1.53 -3.08 -14.00
C HIS A 48 1.56 -3.80 -15.35
N ARG A 49 0.67 -4.78 -15.58
CA ARG A 49 0.52 -5.44 -16.89
C ARG A 49 -0.09 -4.52 -17.95
N GLN A 50 -0.92 -3.55 -17.57
CA GLN A 50 -1.62 -2.66 -18.50
C GLN A 50 -1.05 -1.24 -18.55
N ILE A 51 -0.56 -0.75 -17.42
CA ILE A 51 -0.03 0.60 -17.20
C ILE A 51 1.34 0.43 -16.50
N PRO A 52 2.39 0.04 -17.24
CA PRO A 52 3.71 -0.26 -16.66
C PRO A 52 4.46 1.00 -16.22
N GLU A 53 4.22 2.13 -16.90
CA GLU A 53 4.87 3.40 -16.65
C GLU A 53 3.81 4.46 -16.32
N TYR A 54 3.88 4.99 -15.10
CA TYR A 54 2.99 6.02 -14.60
C TYR A 54 3.71 6.87 -13.55
N SER A 55 3.20 8.07 -13.31
CA SER A 55 3.71 9.00 -12.29
C SER A 55 2.56 9.72 -11.62
N ILE A 56 2.83 10.36 -10.48
CA ILE A 56 1.87 11.28 -9.85
C ILE A 56 1.86 12.57 -10.67
N GLU A 57 0.67 13.15 -10.86
CA GLU A 57 0.53 14.45 -11.52
C GLU A 57 1.38 15.53 -10.80
N GLU A 58 2.08 16.35 -11.58
CA GLU A 58 2.92 17.43 -11.04
C GLU A 58 2.05 18.42 -10.25
N GLY A 59 2.47 18.74 -9.03
CA GLY A 59 1.73 19.64 -8.14
C GLY A 59 0.50 19.01 -7.44
N ALA A 60 0.29 17.69 -7.55
CA ALA A 60 -0.80 17.02 -6.85
C ALA A 60 -0.67 17.16 -5.32
N GLU A 61 -1.73 17.68 -4.68
CA GLU A 61 -1.84 17.67 -3.23
C GLU A 61 -2.36 16.32 -2.72
N LEU A 62 -1.52 15.61 -1.96
CA LEU A 62 -1.92 14.35 -1.32
C LEU A 62 -2.52 14.67 0.05
N PHE A 63 -3.78 14.29 0.23
CA PHE A 63 -4.50 14.51 1.47
C PHE A 63 -4.89 13.19 2.14
N GLU A 64 -4.46 13.03 3.39
CA GLU A 64 -4.81 11.93 4.27
C GLU A 64 -5.85 12.39 5.29
N ARG A 65 -6.89 11.58 5.54
CA ARG A 65 -7.85 11.79 6.64
C ARG A 65 -7.55 10.85 7.79
N GLY A 66 -7.55 11.39 9.01
CA GLY A 66 -7.26 10.64 10.23
C GLY A 66 -8.46 9.88 10.82
N SER A 67 -8.41 8.56 10.70
CA SER A 67 -8.91 7.48 11.59
C SER A 67 -8.66 6.12 10.92
N GLU A 68 -8.65 6.14 9.59
CA GLU A 68 -8.20 5.09 8.67
C GLU A 68 -7.19 5.75 7.72
N ILE A 69 -5.94 5.26 7.64
CA ILE A 69 -4.92 5.81 6.72
C ILE A 69 -5.43 5.65 5.29
N THR A 70 -6.01 6.71 4.74
CA THR A 70 -6.72 6.70 3.46
C THR A 70 -6.27 7.89 2.62
N ILE A 71 -5.85 7.60 1.39
CA ILE A 71 -5.58 8.62 0.38
C ILE A 71 -6.90 8.94 -0.31
N GLN A 72 -7.35 10.20 -0.21
CA GLN A 72 -8.62 10.60 -0.84
C GLN A 72 -8.48 10.86 -2.34
N SER A 73 -7.32 11.32 -2.77
CA SER A 73 -7.00 11.61 -4.16
C SER A 73 -5.56 11.20 -4.45
N LEU A 74 -5.37 10.49 -5.57
CA LEU A 74 -4.06 10.12 -6.11
C LEU A 74 -4.13 10.25 -7.63
N PRO A 75 -4.02 11.48 -8.17
CA PRO A 75 -4.04 11.70 -9.61
C PRO A 75 -2.76 11.12 -10.23
N LEU A 76 -2.95 10.13 -11.10
CA LEU A 76 -1.86 9.47 -11.82
C LEU A 76 -1.92 9.87 -13.30
N VAL A 77 -0.75 10.05 -13.90
CA VAL A 77 -0.58 10.31 -15.33
C VAL A 77 0.27 9.21 -15.97
N TRP A 78 -0.12 8.79 -17.16
CA TRP A 78 0.58 7.81 -17.99
C TRP A 78 0.32 8.09 -19.47
N GLN A 79 1.18 7.59 -20.35
CA GLN A 79 0.94 7.65 -21.79
C GLN A 79 0.11 6.42 -22.20
N PRO A 80 -1.05 6.59 -22.85
CA PRO A 80 -1.74 5.48 -23.48
C PRO A 80 -0.87 4.84 -24.57
N ALA A 81 -0.95 3.52 -24.72
CA ALA A 81 -0.29 2.78 -25.78
C ALA A 81 -0.80 3.16 -27.18
#